data_AF-A0A6G1G9H6-F1
#
_entry.id   AF-A0A6G1G9H6-F1
#
_cell.length_a   1.000
_cell.length_b   1.000
_cell.length_c   1.000
_cell.angle_alpha   90.00
_cell.angle_beta   90.00
_cell.angle_gamma   90.00
#
_symmetry.space_group_name_H-M   'P 1'
#
loop_
_entity.id
_entity.type
_entity.pdbx_description
1 polymer ?
#
loop_
_entity_poly.entity_id
_entity_poly.type
_entity_poly.pdbx_seq_one_letter_code
_entity_poly.pdbx_strand_id
1 'polypeptide(L)'
;MNKARICLLLSKGRIYPRAEFDDEKWLLEAHNQLQQARLPPVDSSPAESKSMVSQWNILRACYSMRVRWEILGLRRAHLYPAMLVKMVPFQPSDLEEDTRFPWFLSVEVKRRLSEIFLALVDLSLITYPLCHILMGPKLYLGWLGEPRKLSIMGELEECEGLLAQWQTNHTQLLLTSSDPPKSDPSYYSLLAIFANLRLTYEYLTSTLHQISLCSERP
;
A
#
# COMPACT_ATOMS: atom_id res chain seq x y z
N MET A 1 -14.58 -13.10 -1.41
CA MET A 1 -14.39 -11.70 -0.99
C MET A 1 -14.28 -11.53 0.53
N ASN A 2 -15.30 -11.91 1.32
CA ASN A 2 -15.28 -11.72 2.79
C ASN A 2 -14.07 -12.35 3.49
N LYS A 3 -13.66 -13.55 3.06
CA LYS A 3 -12.46 -14.21 3.60
C LYS A 3 -11.19 -13.36 3.38
N ALA A 4 -11.01 -12.80 2.18
CA ALA A 4 -9.89 -11.89 1.90
C ALA A 4 -9.94 -10.63 2.77
N ARG A 5 -11.13 -10.02 2.97
CA ARG A 5 -11.32 -8.88 3.89
C ARG A 5 -10.89 -9.22 5.32
N ILE A 6 -11.34 -10.35 5.84
CA ILE A 6 -11.02 -10.81 7.19
C ILE A 6 -9.51 -11.06 7.33
N CYS A 7 -8.91 -11.78 6.39
CA CYS A 7 -7.46 -12.03 6.40
C CYS A 7 -6.65 -10.72 6.38
N LEU A 8 -7.04 -9.75 5.54
CA LEU A 8 -6.41 -8.43 5.56
C LEU A 8 -6.65 -7.73 6.90
N LEU A 9 -7.85 -7.74 7.48
CA LEU A 9 -8.06 -7.12 8.80
C LEU A 9 -7.16 -7.73 9.89
N LEU A 10 -7.04 -9.06 9.90
CA LEU A 10 -6.22 -9.79 10.88
C LEU A 10 -4.72 -9.55 10.71
N SER A 11 -4.25 -9.25 9.50
CA SER A 11 -2.84 -8.94 9.25
C SER A 11 -2.38 -7.57 9.79
N LYS A 12 -3.24 -6.81 10.50
CA LYS A 12 -2.84 -5.62 11.26
C LYS A 12 -2.68 -5.91 12.77
N GLY A 13 -3.02 -7.11 13.22
CA GLY A 13 -3.14 -7.43 14.63
C GLY A 13 -1.81 -7.84 15.26
N ARG A 14 -1.12 -6.90 15.91
CA ARG A 14 0.10 -7.17 16.70
C ARG A 14 -0.19 -7.57 18.15
N ILE A 15 -1.07 -8.55 18.36
CA ILE A 15 -1.37 -9.00 19.73
C ILE A 15 -1.24 -10.52 19.80
N TYR A 16 -0.03 -11.00 20.06
CA TYR A 16 0.15 -12.33 20.64
C TYR A 16 1.26 -12.33 21.70
N PRO A 17 1.03 -12.97 22.86
CA PRO A 17 1.98 -13.01 23.98
C PRO A 17 3.25 -13.84 23.72
N ARG A 18 3.46 -14.34 22.49
CA ARG A 18 4.56 -15.28 22.15
C ARG A 18 5.46 -14.86 20.97
N ALA A 19 5.37 -13.61 20.51
CA ALA A 19 6.22 -13.08 19.42
C ALA A 19 6.15 -13.85 18.08
N GLU A 20 5.07 -14.60 17.85
CA GLU A 20 4.77 -15.20 16.55
C GLU A 20 4.07 -14.16 15.66
N PHE A 21 4.70 -13.80 14.54
CA PHE A 21 4.16 -12.86 13.56
C PHE A 21 3.21 -13.60 12.61
N ASP A 22 1.97 -13.82 13.07
CA ASP A 22 0.90 -14.44 12.27
C ASP A 22 0.47 -13.60 11.04
N ASP A 23 0.98 -12.36 10.92
CA ASP A 23 0.68 -11.43 9.83
C ASP A 23 1.03 -12.03 8.45
N GLU A 24 2.14 -12.75 8.34
CA GLU A 24 2.58 -13.42 7.11
C GLU A 24 1.58 -14.50 6.66
N LYS A 25 1.08 -15.31 7.60
CA LYS A 25 0.08 -16.34 7.35
C LYS A 25 -1.23 -15.74 6.84
N TRP A 26 -1.69 -14.65 7.46
CA TRP A 26 -2.91 -13.98 7.03
C TRP A 26 -2.76 -13.29 5.67
N LEU A 27 -1.61 -12.70 5.40
CA LEU A 27 -1.31 -12.14 4.08
C LEU A 27 -1.25 -13.24 3.01
N LEU A 28 -0.65 -14.40 3.30
CA LEU A 28 -0.59 -15.53 2.37
C LEU A 28 -1.99 -16.06 2.05
N GLU A 29 -2.85 -16.21 3.06
CA GLU A 29 -4.23 -16.62 2.84
C GLU A 29 -5.00 -15.56 2.02
N ALA A 30 -4.80 -14.27 2.31
CA ALA A 30 -5.40 -13.19 1.50
C ALA A 30 -4.95 -13.27 0.04
N HIS A 31 -3.67 -13.54 -0.22
CA HIS A 31 -3.14 -13.74 -1.57
C HIS A 31 -3.87 -14.87 -2.31
N ASN A 32 -3.99 -16.04 -1.67
CA ASN A 32 -4.66 -17.20 -2.26
C ASN A 32 -6.12 -16.87 -2.63
N GLN A 33 -6.83 -16.16 -1.75
CA GLN A 33 -8.20 -15.72 -2.03
C GLN A 33 -8.27 -14.72 -3.20
N LEU A 34 -7.29 -13.82 -3.33
CA LEU A 34 -7.23 -12.84 -4.42
C LEU A 34 -6.90 -13.47 -5.78
N GLN A 35 -6.06 -14.52 -5.80
CA GLN A 35 -5.74 -15.29 -7.01
C GLN A 35 -6.92 -16.13 -7.49
N GLN A 36 -7.64 -16.77 -6.55
CA GLN A 36 -8.81 -17.60 -6.86
C GLN A 36 -9.97 -16.80 -7.47
N ALA A 37 -10.06 -15.50 -7.20
CA ALA A 37 -11.17 -14.65 -7.60
C ALA A 37 -11.31 -14.45 -9.13
N ARG A 38 -10.31 -14.82 -9.96
CA ARG A 38 -10.32 -14.78 -11.44
C ARG A 38 -11.18 -13.65 -12.04
N LEU A 39 -10.87 -12.41 -11.70
CA LEU A 39 -11.73 -11.27 -12.05
C LEU A 39 -11.73 -11.00 -13.57
N PRO A 40 -12.89 -10.68 -14.15
CA PRO A 40 -12.99 -10.30 -15.55
C PRO A 40 -12.30 -8.95 -15.82
N PRO A 41 -11.84 -8.70 -17.05
CA PRO A 41 -11.28 -7.41 -17.45
C PRO A 41 -12.32 -6.28 -17.31
N VAL A 42 -11.83 -5.11 -16.89
CA VAL A 42 -12.63 -3.94 -16.47
C VAL A 42 -13.60 -3.43 -17.55
N ASP A 43 -13.28 -3.66 -18.83
CA ASP A 43 -13.92 -2.96 -19.96
C ASP A 43 -15.23 -3.59 -20.47
N SER A 44 -15.69 -4.72 -19.91
CA SER A 44 -16.82 -5.49 -20.49
C SER A 44 -17.96 -5.82 -19.50
N SER A 45 -17.95 -5.19 -18.33
CA SER A 45 -18.77 -5.61 -17.19
C SER A 45 -20.01 -4.71 -16.95
N PRO A 46 -21.25 -5.25 -16.79
CA PRO A 46 -22.44 -4.49 -16.36
C PRO A 46 -22.26 -3.76 -15.01
N ALA A 47 -23.15 -2.81 -14.68
CA ALA A 47 -23.02 -1.93 -13.51
C ALA A 47 -22.85 -2.67 -12.17
N GLU A 48 -23.56 -3.78 -11.94
CA GLU A 48 -23.41 -4.59 -10.73
C GLU A 48 -22.04 -5.29 -10.65
N SER A 49 -21.51 -5.74 -11.79
CA SER A 49 -20.15 -6.26 -11.85
C SER A 49 -19.08 -5.18 -11.68
N LYS A 50 -19.39 -3.90 -11.96
CA LYS A 50 -18.45 -2.80 -11.67
C LYS A 50 -18.24 -2.60 -10.17
N SER A 51 -19.30 -2.55 -9.37
CA SER A 51 -19.19 -2.45 -7.90
C SER A 51 -18.38 -3.62 -7.32
N MET A 52 -18.67 -4.84 -7.77
CA MET A 52 -17.91 -6.02 -7.34
C MET A 52 -16.43 -5.92 -7.74
N VAL A 53 -16.11 -5.51 -8.96
CA VAL A 53 -14.74 -5.34 -9.45
C VAL A 53 -13.99 -4.27 -8.64
N SER A 54 -14.64 -3.13 -8.36
CA SER A 54 -14.07 -2.05 -7.53
C SER A 54 -13.74 -2.54 -6.12
N GLN A 55 -14.65 -3.30 -5.48
CA GLN A 55 -14.39 -3.88 -4.17
C GLN A 55 -13.18 -4.82 -4.17
N TRP A 56 -12.98 -5.59 -5.23
CA TRP A 56 -11.78 -6.41 -5.36
C TRP A 56 -10.51 -5.61 -5.66
N ASN A 57 -10.60 -4.53 -6.44
CA ASN A 57 -9.48 -3.61 -6.67
C ASN A 57 -9.02 -2.97 -5.37
N ILE A 58 -9.95 -2.52 -4.52
CA ILE A 58 -9.65 -2.01 -3.17
C ILE A 58 -8.89 -3.07 -2.35
N LEU A 59 -9.35 -4.33 -2.36
CA LEU A 59 -8.68 -5.40 -1.63
C LEU A 59 -7.28 -5.72 -2.16
N ARG A 60 -7.09 -5.68 -3.49
CA ARG A 60 -5.77 -5.83 -4.11
C ARG A 60 -4.84 -4.69 -3.75
N ALA A 61 -5.34 -3.45 -3.75
CA ALA A 61 -4.56 -2.28 -3.35
C ALA A 61 -4.14 -2.39 -1.87
N CYS A 62 -5.08 -2.72 -0.99
CA CYS A 62 -4.83 -2.95 0.43
C CYS A 62 -3.78 -4.05 0.66
N TYR A 63 -3.93 -5.18 -0.01
CA TYR A 63 -3.00 -6.30 0.05
C TYR A 63 -1.59 -5.88 -0.42
N SER A 64 -1.50 -5.23 -1.58
CA SER A 64 -0.23 -4.81 -2.18
C SER A 64 0.52 -3.83 -1.27
N MET A 65 -0.18 -2.82 -0.74
CA MET A 65 0.38 -1.88 0.23
C MET A 65 0.95 -2.61 1.46
N ARG A 66 0.18 -3.53 2.05
CA ARG A 66 0.58 -4.24 3.27
C ARG A 66 1.83 -5.10 3.05
N VAL A 67 1.86 -5.86 1.96
CA VAL A 67 3.04 -6.68 1.63
C VAL A 67 4.29 -5.82 1.50
N ARG A 68 4.20 -4.67 0.84
CA ARG A 68 5.34 -3.75 0.70
C ARG A 68 5.78 -3.16 2.04
N TRP A 69 4.83 -2.76 2.88
CA TRP A 69 5.13 -2.26 4.24
C TRP A 69 5.79 -3.32 5.12
N GLU A 70 5.37 -4.58 5.02
CA GLU A 70 6.02 -5.67 5.74
C GLU A 70 7.46 -5.92 5.22
N ILE A 71 7.68 -5.92 3.91
CA ILE A 71 9.03 -6.07 3.33
C ILE A 71 9.96 -4.95 3.84
N LEU A 72 9.48 -3.70 3.81
CA LEU A 72 10.22 -2.53 4.25
C LEU A 72 10.46 -2.49 5.77
N GLY A 73 9.50 -2.97 6.56
CA GLY A 73 9.55 -2.95 8.02
C GLY A 73 10.33 -4.11 8.63
N LEU A 74 10.12 -5.33 8.14
CA LEU A 74 10.72 -6.55 8.69
C LEU A 74 12.05 -6.91 8.04
N ARG A 75 12.31 -6.44 6.81
CA ARG A 75 13.49 -6.81 6.00
C ARG A 75 13.68 -8.34 5.87
N ARG A 76 12.61 -9.12 6.07
CA ARG A 76 12.62 -10.59 5.98
C ARG A 76 12.26 -11.00 4.56
N ALA A 77 13.24 -11.45 3.78
CA ALA A 77 13.04 -11.76 2.37
C ALA A 77 12.38 -13.15 2.11
N HIS A 78 12.26 -13.99 3.13
CA HIS A 78 12.09 -15.44 2.96
C HIS A 78 10.66 -15.88 2.56
N LEU A 79 9.65 -15.01 2.65
CA LEU A 79 8.23 -15.38 2.48
C LEU A 79 7.47 -14.58 1.40
N TYR A 80 8.08 -13.52 0.85
CA TYR A 80 7.39 -12.55 0.01
C TYR A 80 7.54 -12.66 -1.52
N PRO A 81 8.44 -13.47 -2.13
CA PRO A 81 8.57 -13.50 -3.60
C PRO A 81 7.28 -13.92 -4.32
N ALA A 82 6.54 -14.88 -3.77
CA ALA A 82 5.26 -15.34 -4.33
C ALA A 82 4.11 -14.33 -4.12
N MET A 83 4.31 -13.34 -3.26
CA MET A 83 3.26 -12.45 -2.76
C MET A 83 3.25 -11.09 -3.45
N LEU A 84 4.29 -10.74 -4.20
CA LEU A 84 4.37 -9.49 -4.95
C LEU A 84 3.50 -9.56 -6.20
N VAL A 85 2.26 -9.11 -6.03
CA VAL A 85 1.29 -8.99 -7.12
C VAL A 85 1.55 -7.68 -7.87
N LYS A 86 1.63 -7.76 -9.20
CA LYS A 86 1.58 -6.56 -10.07
C LYS A 86 0.32 -5.79 -9.72
N MET A 87 0.49 -4.56 -9.25
CA MET A 87 -0.64 -3.76 -8.84
C MET A 87 -1.51 -3.45 -10.06
N VAL A 88 -2.82 -3.69 -9.91
CA VAL A 88 -3.82 -3.38 -10.93
C VAL A 88 -4.16 -1.89 -10.83
N PRO A 89 -4.47 -1.20 -11.94
CA PRO A 89 -4.87 0.21 -11.88
C PRO A 89 -6.02 0.38 -10.90
N PHE A 90 -5.79 1.16 -9.85
CA PHE A 90 -6.78 1.56 -8.87
C PHE A 90 -7.24 2.97 -9.24
N GLN A 91 -8.54 3.17 -9.43
CA GLN A 91 -9.08 4.45 -9.87
C GLN A 91 -9.90 5.11 -8.76
N PRO A 92 -9.99 6.46 -8.73
CA PRO A 92 -10.86 7.16 -7.79
C PRO A 92 -12.33 6.71 -7.88
N SER A 93 -12.77 6.27 -9.06
CA SER A 93 -14.10 5.71 -9.32
C SER A 93 -14.38 4.45 -8.50
N ASP A 94 -13.35 3.70 -8.11
CA ASP A 94 -13.50 2.51 -7.26
C ASP A 94 -14.00 2.84 -5.84
N LEU A 95 -13.89 4.10 -5.40
CA LEU A 95 -14.30 4.58 -4.07
C LEU A 95 -15.62 5.38 -4.09
N GLU A 96 -16.23 5.60 -5.25
CA GLU A 96 -17.42 6.46 -5.38
C GLU A 96 -18.61 5.96 -4.58
N GLU A 97 -18.84 4.64 -4.54
CA GLU A 97 -19.93 4.04 -3.79
C GLU A 97 -19.73 4.24 -2.28
N ASP A 98 -18.51 3.99 -1.78
CA ASP A 98 -18.15 4.10 -0.36
C ASP A 98 -18.21 5.56 0.13
N THR A 99 -17.88 6.52 -0.74
CA THR A 99 -17.86 7.96 -0.40
C THR A 99 -19.24 8.61 -0.41
N ARG A 100 -20.16 8.16 -1.27
CA ARG A 100 -21.51 8.76 -1.39
C ARG A 100 -22.45 8.39 -0.25
N PHE A 101 -22.23 7.25 0.40
CA PHE A 101 -23.13 6.78 1.47
C PHE A 101 -22.78 7.45 2.82
N PRO A 102 -23.69 8.16 3.50
CA PRO A 102 -23.35 8.95 4.70
C PRO A 102 -23.28 8.16 6.02
N TRP A 103 -23.25 6.83 5.99
CA TRP A 103 -23.22 6.02 7.22
C TRP A 103 -21.84 6.09 7.91
N PHE A 104 -21.83 6.24 9.24
CA PHE A 104 -20.69 6.23 10.19
C PHE A 104 -19.78 7.47 10.15
N LEU A 105 -19.49 7.99 8.96
CA LEU A 105 -18.67 9.19 8.75
C LEU A 105 -19.40 10.12 7.78
N SER A 106 -19.21 11.42 7.95
CA SER A 106 -19.71 12.41 6.99
C SER A 106 -19.06 12.20 5.62
N VAL A 107 -19.78 12.54 4.54
CA VAL A 107 -19.29 12.42 3.16
C VAL A 107 -17.96 13.16 2.98
N GLU A 108 -17.80 14.33 3.60
CA GLU A 108 -16.55 15.09 3.55
C GLU A 108 -15.38 14.36 4.22
N VAL A 109 -15.61 13.74 5.39
CA VAL A 109 -14.57 12.93 6.05
C VAL A 109 -14.20 11.72 5.19
N LYS A 110 -15.19 11.05 4.58
CA LYS A 110 -14.93 9.93 3.67
C LYS A 110 -14.14 10.35 2.44
N ARG A 111 -14.47 11.50 1.85
CA ARG A 111 -13.74 12.05 0.69
C ARG A 111 -12.27 12.29 1.02
N ARG A 112 -11.99 12.92 2.17
CA ARG A 112 -10.60 13.12 2.64
C ARG A 112 -9.89 11.80 2.93
N LEU A 113 -10.57 10.83 3.55
CA LEU A 113 -10.00 9.50 3.78
C LEU A 113 -9.66 8.78 2.47
N SER A 114 -10.51 8.91 1.45
CA SER A 114 -10.26 8.38 0.12
C SER A 114 -9.06 9.04 -0.56
N GLU A 115 -8.93 10.37 -0.45
CA GLU A 115 -7.75 11.11 -0.95
C GLU A 115 -6.46 10.62 -0.28
N ILE A 116 -6.46 10.42 1.04
CA ILE A 116 -5.30 9.88 1.76
C ILE A 116 -5.03 8.43 1.37
N PHE A 117 -6.08 7.62 1.20
CA PHE A 117 -5.93 6.22 0.79
C PHE A 117 -5.30 6.10 -0.59
N LEU A 118 -5.74 6.93 -1.55
CA LEU A 118 -5.14 7.03 -2.88
C LEU A 118 -3.67 7.44 -2.79
N ALA A 119 -3.35 8.46 -1.98
CA ALA A 119 -1.98 8.90 -1.76
C ALA A 119 -1.09 7.77 -1.18
N LEU A 120 -1.62 6.98 -0.23
CA LEU A 120 -0.92 5.81 0.34
C LEU A 120 -0.72 4.69 -0.70
N VAL A 121 -1.71 4.46 -1.55
CA VAL A 121 -1.65 3.51 -2.67
C VAL A 121 -0.53 3.91 -3.63
N ASP A 122 -0.53 5.18 -4.06
CA ASP A 122 0.49 5.73 -4.95
C ASP A 122 1.88 5.68 -4.33
N LEU A 123 2.00 6.03 -3.04
CA LEU A 123 3.25 5.93 -2.31
C LEU A 123 3.77 4.50 -2.30
N SER A 124 2.89 3.51 -2.09
CA SER A 124 3.28 2.11 -2.11
C SER A 124 3.78 1.65 -3.47
N LEU A 125 3.28 2.19 -4.59
CA LEU A 125 3.77 1.87 -5.92
C LEU A 125 5.23 2.27 -6.10
N ILE A 126 5.59 3.45 -5.58
CA ILE A 126 6.95 4.01 -5.66
C ILE A 126 7.95 3.18 -4.87
N THR A 127 7.49 2.45 -3.84
CA THR A 127 8.35 1.62 -2.99
C THR A 127 8.74 0.28 -3.60
N TYR A 128 8.22 -0.04 -4.78
CA TYR A 128 8.49 -1.29 -5.44
C TYR A 128 10.00 -1.55 -5.69
N PRO A 129 10.79 -0.61 -6.23
CA PRO A 129 12.22 -0.84 -6.43
C PRO A 129 12.99 -0.92 -5.10
N LEU A 130 12.58 -0.19 -4.06
CA LEU A 130 13.15 -0.36 -2.72
C LEU A 130 12.93 -1.77 -2.16
N CYS A 131 11.71 -2.31 -2.32
CA CYS A 131 11.42 -3.69 -1.95
C CYS A 131 12.29 -4.69 -2.73
N HIS A 132 12.52 -4.43 -4.02
CA HIS A 132 13.40 -5.24 -4.87
C HIS A 132 14.83 -5.29 -4.32
N ILE A 133 15.42 -4.13 -4.02
CA ILE A 133 16.78 -4.03 -3.46
C ILE A 133 16.88 -4.77 -2.12
N LEU A 134 15.89 -4.61 -1.24
CA LEU A 134 15.88 -5.22 0.10
C LEU A 134 15.77 -6.75 0.10
N MET A 135 15.06 -7.34 -0.88
CA MET A 135 14.96 -8.80 -0.98
C MET A 135 16.17 -9.45 -1.67
N GLY A 136 16.92 -8.67 -2.45
CA GLY A 136 18.10 -9.11 -3.18
C GLY A 136 17.79 -9.90 -4.48
N PRO A 137 18.76 -9.96 -5.41
CA PRO A 137 18.54 -10.43 -6.79
C PRO A 137 18.21 -11.93 -6.91
N LYS A 138 18.61 -12.76 -5.94
CA LYS A 138 18.38 -14.22 -5.98
C LYS A 138 16.92 -14.62 -5.82
N LEU A 139 16.10 -13.78 -5.19
CA LEU A 139 14.68 -14.05 -4.94
C LEU A 139 13.77 -13.42 -6.00
N TYR A 140 14.31 -12.58 -6.89
CA TYR A 140 13.55 -11.78 -7.85
C TYR A 140 13.32 -12.47 -9.22
N LEU A 141 14.27 -13.31 -9.66
CA LEU A 141 14.32 -13.88 -11.02
C LEU A 141 13.10 -14.73 -11.43
N GLY A 142 12.19 -15.07 -10.51
CA GLY A 142 11.09 -15.99 -10.77
C GLY A 142 9.76 -15.38 -11.21
N TRP A 143 9.48 -14.09 -10.99
CA TRP A 143 8.05 -13.66 -10.91
C TRP A 143 7.64 -12.33 -11.54
N LEU A 144 8.53 -11.35 -11.74
CA LEU A 144 8.11 -9.97 -12.09
C LEU A 144 8.83 -9.39 -13.29
N GLY A 145 8.41 -9.80 -14.49
CA GLY A 145 8.79 -9.14 -15.73
C GLY A 145 10.30 -9.15 -16.00
N GLU A 146 10.72 -8.55 -17.11
CA GLU A 146 12.12 -8.53 -17.47
C GLU A 146 12.97 -7.86 -16.38
N PRO A 147 14.15 -8.42 -16.05
CA PRO A 147 15.07 -7.80 -15.11
C PRO A 147 15.35 -6.37 -15.57
N ARG A 148 15.11 -5.38 -14.68
CA ARG A 148 15.47 -3.99 -14.96
C ARG A 148 16.98 -3.96 -15.16
N LYS A 149 17.43 -3.38 -16.28
CA LYS A 149 18.87 -3.24 -16.62
C LYS A 149 19.56 -2.13 -15.83
N LEU A 150 19.01 -1.71 -14.69
CA LEU A 150 19.55 -0.63 -13.88
C LEU A 150 20.51 -1.19 -12.83
N SER A 151 21.54 -0.43 -12.50
CA SER A 151 22.36 -0.69 -11.31
C SER A 151 21.53 -0.41 -10.05
N ILE A 152 21.95 -0.94 -8.90
CA ILE A 152 21.32 -0.62 -7.61
C ILE A 152 21.26 0.90 -7.41
N MET A 153 22.33 1.62 -7.75
CA MET A 153 22.36 3.08 -7.67
C MET A 153 21.32 3.74 -8.59
N GLY A 154 21.18 3.27 -9.83
CA GLY A 154 20.18 3.78 -10.76
C GLY A 154 18.73 3.52 -10.30
N GLU A 155 18.47 2.40 -9.64
CA GLU A 155 17.15 2.13 -9.01
C GLU A 155 16.89 3.06 -7.81
N LEU A 156 17.92 3.39 -7.03
CA LEU A 156 17.80 4.33 -5.90
C LEU A 156 17.52 5.76 -6.39
N GLU A 157 18.23 6.23 -7.42
CA GLU A 157 18.00 7.55 -8.04
C GLU A 157 16.60 7.66 -8.65
N GLU A 158 16.11 6.63 -9.33
CA GLU A 158 14.73 6.58 -9.84
C GLU A 158 13.72 6.66 -8.70
N CYS A 159 13.93 5.90 -7.61
CA CYS A 159 13.09 5.96 -6.43
C CYS A 159 13.08 7.35 -5.77
N GLU A 160 14.22 8.02 -5.68
CA GLU A 160 14.33 9.37 -5.15
C GLU A 160 13.52 10.36 -5.99
N GLY A 161 13.67 10.32 -7.32
CA GLY A 161 12.92 11.16 -8.24
C GLY A 161 11.41 10.93 -8.13
N LEU A 162 10.97 9.67 -8.04
CA LEU A 162 9.56 9.32 -7.85
C LEU A 162 9.01 9.78 -6.49
N LEU A 163 9.79 9.67 -5.41
CA LEU A 163 9.40 10.15 -4.08
C LEU A 163 9.28 11.68 -4.04
N ALA A 164 10.21 12.40 -4.68
CA ALA A 164 10.17 13.85 -4.79
C ALA A 164 8.97 14.32 -5.61
N GLN A 165 8.68 13.64 -6.73
CA GLN A 165 7.49 13.90 -7.53
C GLN A 165 6.20 13.64 -6.72
N TRP A 166 6.14 12.53 -5.99
CA TRP A 166 4.99 12.21 -5.16
C TRP A 166 4.77 13.23 -4.05
N GLN A 167 5.84 13.67 -3.38
CA GLN A 167 5.78 14.71 -2.38
C GLN A 167 5.21 16.00 -2.98
N THR A 168 5.69 16.40 -4.15
CA THR A 168 5.20 17.59 -4.86
C THR A 168 3.70 17.47 -5.13
N ASN A 169 3.25 16.35 -5.69
CA ASN A 169 1.84 16.09 -6.00
C ASN A 169 0.93 16.06 -4.76
N HIS A 170 1.46 15.67 -3.60
CA HIS A 170 0.69 15.49 -2.35
C HIS A 170 1.07 16.49 -1.25
N THR A 171 1.75 17.59 -1.61
CA THR A 171 2.28 18.58 -0.65
C THR A 171 1.19 19.11 0.28
N GLN A 172 0.00 19.37 -0.26
CA GLN A 172 -1.13 19.86 0.55
C GLN A 172 -1.57 18.86 1.62
N LEU A 173 -1.57 17.55 1.33
CA LEU A 173 -1.90 16.51 2.30
C LEU A 173 -0.86 16.41 3.42
N LEU A 174 0.42 16.65 3.10
CA LEU A 174 1.53 16.61 4.08
C LEU A 174 1.59 17.86 4.96
N LEU A 175 1.21 19.02 4.41
CA LEU A 175 1.24 20.32 5.10
C LEU A 175 -0.04 20.63 5.87
N THR A 176 -1.09 19.82 5.75
CA THR A 176 -2.34 20.05 6.47
C THR A 176 -2.09 19.95 7.98
N SER A 177 -1.84 21.09 8.64
CA SER A 177 -1.82 21.18 10.09
C SER A 177 -3.26 21.01 10.56
N SER A 178 -3.53 19.86 11.16
CA SER A 178 -4.83 19.56 11.73
C SER A 178 -4.98 20.32 13.05
N ASP A 179 -5.29 21.61 12.98
CA ASP A 179 -5.91 22.27 14.12
C ASP A 179 -7.29 21.62 14.29
N PRO A 180 -7.52 20.88 15.39
CA PRO A 180 -8.70 20.05 15.49
C PRO A 180 -9.95 20.93 15.63
N PRO A 181 -10.94 20.83 14.72
CA PRO A 181 -12.27 21.31 15.02
C PRO A 181 -12.83 20.46 16.18
N LYS A 182 -13.42 21.16 17.15
CA LYS A 182 -13.87 20.64 18.45
C LYS A 182 -14.64 19.30 18.36
N SER A 183 -14.28 18.37 19.24
CA SER A 183 -15.13 17.28 19.79
C SER A 183 -15.72 16.19 18.88
N ASP A 184 -15.39 16.10 17.58
CA ASP A 184 -15.88 15.00 16.74
C ASP A 184 -14.93 13.77 16.76
N PRO A 185 -15.36 12.60 17.27
CA PRO A 185 -14.53 11.40 17.31
C PRO A 185 -14.12 10.89 15.92
N SER A 186 -14.87 11.23 14.86
CA SER A 186 -14.49 10.90 13.48
C SER A 186 -13.21 11.58 13.03
N TYR A 187 -12.88 12.75 13.61
CA TYR A 187 -11.68 13.51 13.29
C TYR A 187 -10.40 12.81 13.78
N TYR A 188 -10.46 12.03 14.87
CA TYR A 188 -9.30 11.24 15.33
C TYR A 188 -8.90 10.17 14.33
N SER A 189 -9.87 9.54 13.65
CA SER A 189 -9.59 8.55 12.61
C SER A 189 -8.87 9.19 11.43
N LEU A 190 -9.31 10.39 11.04
CA LEU A 190 -8.68 11.19 10.00
C LEU A 190 -7.25 11.57 10.38
N LEU A 191 -7.03 12.08 11.59
CA LEU A 191 -5.71 12.47 12.10
C LEU A 191 -4.75 11.27 12.19
N ALA A 192 -5.22 10.12 12.66
CA ALA A 192 -4.40 8.90 12.72
C ALA A 192 -3.96 8.44 11.32
N ILE A 193 -4.86 8.52 10.33
CA ILE A 193 -4.55 8.11 8.95
C ILE A 193 -3.62 9.12 8.26
N PHE A 194 -3.79 10.43 8.51
CA PHE A 194 -2.84 11.46 8.08
C PHE A 194 -1.45 11.26 8.70
N ALA A 195 -1.39 11.05 10.01
CA ALA A 195 -0.13 10.79 10.70
C ALA A 195 0.55 9.54 10.13
N ASN A 196 -0.21 8.48 9.86
CA ASN A 196 0.30 7.27 9.23
C ASN A 196 0.85 7.54 7.82
N LEU A 197 0.18 8.34 6.99
CA LEU A 197 0.69 8.73 5.66
C LEU A 197 2.04 9.45 5.79
N ARG A 198 2.12 10.46 6.65
CA ARG A 198 3.35 11.24 6.85
C ARG A 198 4.48 10.36 7.38
N LEU A 199 4.21 9.55 8.40
CA LEU A 199 5.20 8.62 8.96
C LEU A 199 5.68 7.62 7.92
N THR A 200 4.79 7.12 7.06
CA THR A 200 5.16 6.20 5.98
C THR A 200 6.10 6.89 4.99
N TYR A 201 5.76 8.10 4.54
CA TYR A 201 6.63 8.88 3.65
C TYR A 201 8.02 9.12 4.26
N GLU A 202 8.09 9.61 5.49
CA GLU A 202 9.37 9.88 6.17
C GLU A 202 10.20 8.59 6.38
N TYR A 203 9.55 7.48 6.72
CA TYR A 203 10.21 6.19 6.87
C TYR A 203 10.83 5.71 5.55
N LEU A 204 10.14 5.91 4.42
CA LEU A 204 10.64 5.55 3.10
C LEU A 204 11.83 6.39 2.69
N THR A 205 11.75 7.70 2.85
CA THR A 205 12.85 8.62 2.59
C THR A 205 14.07 8.25 3.45
N SER A 206 13.86 7.97 4.73
CA SER A 206 14.94 7.52 5.62
C SER A 206 15.54 6.19 5.18
N THR A 207 14.70 5.22 4.80
CA THR A 207 15.15 3.90 4.33
C THR A 207 15.94 4.00 3.03
N LEU A 208 15.48 4.82 2.08
CA LEU A 208 16.18 5.11 0.84
C LEU A 208 17.59 5.65 1.13
N HIS A 209 17.69 6.71 1.93
CA HIS A 209 18.99 7.30 2.29
C HIS A 209 19.91 6.31 3.00
N GLN A 210 19.39 5.48 3.91
CA GLN A 210 20.19 4.43 4.56
C GLN A 210 20.75 3.42 3.56
N ILE A 211 19.96 3.00 2.57
CA ILE A 211 20.40 2.05 1.55
C ILE A 211 21.44 2.70 0.62
N SER A 212 21.24 3.95 0.22
CA SER A 212 22.20 4.70 -0.59
C SER A 212 23.56 4.79 0.11
N LEU A 213 23.58 5.21 1.39
CA LEU A 213 24.81 5.30 2.17
C LEU A 213 25.52 3.95 2.36
N CYS A 214 24.77 2.85 2.51
CA CYS A 214 25.33 1.51 2.62
C CYS A 214 25.89 0.99 1.29
N SER A 215 25.35 1.44 0.16
CA SER A 215 25.77 1.02 -1.18
C SER A 215 27.06 1.72 -1.65
N GLU A 216 27.43 2.84 -1.03
CA GLU A 216 28.66 3.60 -1.30
C GLU A 216 29.90 3.07 -0.55
N ARG A 217 29.75 2.09 0.35
CA ARG A 217 30.88 1.50 1.09
C ARG A 217 31.46 0.30 0.30
N PRO A 218 32.75 0.34 -0.08
CA PRO A 218 33.41 -0.71 -0.87
C PRO A 218 33.60 -2.02 -0.10
#